data_AF-A0A651EW91-F1
#
_entry.id   AF-A0A651EW91-F1
#
_cell.length_a   1.000
_cell.length_b   1.000
_cell.length_c   1.000
_cell.angle_alpha   90.00
_cell.angle_beta   90.00
_cell.angle_gamma   90.00
#
_symmetry.space_group_name_H-M   'P 1'
#
loop_
_entity.id
_entity.type
_entity.pdbx_description
1 polymer ?
#
loop_
_entity_poly.entity_id
_entity_poly.type
_entity_poly.pdbx_seq_one_letter_code
_entity_poly.pdbx_strand_id
1 'polypeptide(L)'
;METLANLAEGFIGLFQEGGGVFMSLVTGIVPLLVVLMTAVNALIAMIGSDRIDKVGEWAGRSGLLFYPIRYVVLPFLAVFFLTNPMAYTMGRFLPERLKPAFYDAAVSFVHPPLGLFPHINPGEIFVWAGIAAGITELGLGLGALAIRYFVVGLIVIFIRGIVTEWISGVMFGRRAKATQGG
;
A
#
# COMPACT_ATOMS: atom_id res chain seq x y z
N MET A 1 -20.11 26.60 -37.40
CA MET A 1 -19.56 25.40 -38.08
C MET A 1 -18.14 25.14 -37.61
N GLU A 2 -17.21 26.10 -37.79
CA GLU A 2 -15.81 26.00 -37.30
C GLU A 2 -15.67 25.72 -35.79
N THR A 3 -16.43 26.41 -34.95
CA THR A 3 -16.36 26.22 -33.48
C THR A 3 -16.82 24.83 -33.03
N LEU A 4 -17.83 24.28 -33.71
CA LEU A 4 -18.33 22.92 -33.47
C LEU A 4 -17.36 21.86 -34.00
N ALA A 5 -16.70 22.13 -35.13
CA ALA A 5 -15.66 21.25 -35.68
C ALA A 5 -14.43 21.21 -34.76
N ASN A 6 -13.94 22.36 -34.29
CA ASN A 6 -12.81 22.44 -33.37
C ASN A 6 -13.11 21.78 -32.01
N LEU A 7 -14.35 21.87 -31.52
CA LEU A 7 -14.79 21.15 -30.32
C LEU A 7 -14.80 19.64 -30.52
N ALA A 8 -15.26 19.16 -31.69
CA ALA A 8 -15.25 17.74 -32.02
C ALA A 8 -13.83 17.19 -32.20
N GLU A 9 -12.92 17.95 -32.82
CA GLU A 9 -11.49 17.62 -32.93
C GLU A 9 -10.82 17.58 -31.55
N GLY A 10 -11.05 18.58 -30.70
CA GLY A 10 -10.53 18.60 -29.33
C GLY A 10 -11.08 17.44 -28.48
N PHE A 11 -12.35 17.09 -28.67
CA PHE A 11 -12.97 15.94 -28.02
C PHE A 11 -12.28 14.64 -28.43
N ILE A 12 -12.09 14.37 -29.72
CA ILE A 12 -11.40 13.18 -30.21
C ILE A 12 -9.92 13.16 -29.78
N GLY A 13 -9.24 14.32 -29.83
CA GLY A 13 -7.85 14.47 -29.39
C GLY A 13 -7.65 14.06 -27.93
N LEU A 14 -8.58 14.41 -27.04
CA LEU A 14 -8.55 13.98 -25.64
C LEU A 14 -8.55 12.44 -25.49
N PHE A 15 -9.37 11.74 -26.29
CA PHE A 15 -9.40 10.28 -26.28
C PHE A 15 -8.16 9.66 -26.93
N GLN A 16 -7.59 10.30 -27.95
CA GLN A 16 -6.32 9.86 -28.55
C GLN A 16 -5.17 9.94 -27.54
N GLU A 17 -5.06 11.05 -26.80
CA GLU A 17 -4.07 11.21 -25.73
C GLU A 17 -4.28 10.20 -24.60
N GLY A 18 -5.53 9.99 -24.16
CA GLY A 18 -5.86 8.95 -23.19
C GLY A 18 -5.49 7.55 -23.68
N GLY A 19 -5.68 7.26 -24.97
CA GLY A 19 -5.25 6.03 -25.62
C GLY A 19 -3.73 5.88 -25.64
N GLY A 20 -2.99 6.96 -25.87
CA GLY A 20 -1.53 7.00 -25.79
C GLY A 20 -1.02 6.65 -24.39
N VAL A 21 -1.62 7.24 -23.35
CA VAL A 21 -1.30 6.91 -21.95
C VAL A 21 -1.60 5.45 -21.64
N PHE A 22 -2.76 4.94 -22.05
CA PHE A 22 -3.11 3.53 -21.86
C PHE A 22 -2.10 2.59 -22.53
N MET A 23 -1.75 2.87 -23.79
CA MET A 23 -0.75 2.08 -24.51
C MET A 23 0.62 2.14 -23.84
N SER A 24 1.04 3.29 -23.31
CA SER A 24 2.28 3.41 -22.53
C SER A 24 2.25 2.57 -21.26
N LEU A 25 1.09 2.40 -20.61
CA LEU A 25 0.96 1.52 -19.45
C LEU A 25 1.05 0.04 -19.86
N VAL A 26 0.34 -0.35 -20.93
CA VAL A 26 0.28 -1.71 -21.46
C VAL A 26 1.65 -2.20 -21.95
N THR A 27 2.43 -1.35 -22.62
CA THR A 27 3.78 -1.70 -23.09
C THR A 27 4.87 -1.42 -22.05
N GLY A 28 4.57 -0.59 -21.04
CA GLY A 28 5.49 -0.24 -19.97
C GLY A 28 5.36 -1.17 -18.76
N ILE A 29 4.63 -0.71 -17.74
CA ILE A 29 4.67 -1.31 -16.40
C ILE A 29 3.77 -2.53 -16.24
N VAL A 30 2.69 -2.64 -17.03
CA VAL A 30 1.68 -3.71 -16.87
C VAL A 30 2.26 -5.12 -17.02
N PRO A 31 3.12 -5.44 -18.02
CA PRO A 31 3.68 -6.79 -18.16
C PRO A 31 4.54 -7.20 -16.95
N LEU A 32 5.35 -6.28 -16.43
CA LEU A 32 6.15 -6.49 -15.23
C LEU A 32 5.26 -6.83 -14.02
N LEU A 33 4.14 -6.13 -13.88
CA LEU A 33 3.18 -6.37 -12.80
C LEU A 33 2.55 -7.74 -12.85
N VAL A 34 2.14 -8.18 -14.03
CA VAL A 34 1.52 -9.50 -14.21
C VAL A 34 2.49 -10.60 -13.81
N VAL A 35 3.74 -10.55 -14.28
CA VAL A 35 4.77 -11.54 -13.93
C VAL A 35 5.07 -11.54 -12.43
N LEU A 36 5.19 -10.36 -11.82
CA LEU A 36 5.46 -10.23 -10.39
C LEU A 36 4.32 -10.80 -9.55
N MET A 37 3.06 -10.49 -9.87
CA MET A 37 1.89 -11.06 -9.21
C MET A 37 1.84 -12.59 -9.32
N THR A 38 2.14 -13.14 -10.50
CA THR A 38 2.21 -14.59 -10.68
C THR A 38 3.28 -15.22 -9.80
N ALA A 39 4.48 -14.62 -9.74
CA ALA A 39 5.59 -15.12 -8.92
C ALA A 39 5.29 -15.05 -7.42
N VAL A 40 4.71 -13.93 -6.97
CA VAL A 40 4.29 -13.72 -5.58
C VAL A 40 3.20 -14.72 -5.17
N ASN A 41 2.18 -14.92 -6.02
CA ASN A 41 1.13 -15.92 -5.77
C ASN A 41 1.67 -17.34 -5.71
N ALA A 42 2.60 -17.69 -6.61
CA ALA A 42 3.30 -18.98 -6.55
C ALA A 42 4.10 -19.14 -5.25
N LEU A 43 4.77 -18.08 -4.78
CA LEU A 43 5.53 -18.09 -3.54
C LEU A 43 4.63 -18.25 -2.31
N ILE A 44 3.49 -17.57 -2.25
CA ILE A 44 2.49 -17.76 -1.18
C ILE A 44 1.98 -19.21 -1.17
N ALA A 45 1.64 -19.75 -2.35
CA ALA A 45 1.18 -21.13 -2.49
C ALA A 45 2.25 -22.13 -1.99
N MET A 46 3.53 -21.85 -2.23
CA MET A 46 4.65 -22.66 -1.71
C MET A 46 4.89 -22.50 -0.20
N ILE A 47 4.69 -21.31 0.36
CA ILE A 47 4.87 -21.05 1.80
C ILE A 47 3.80 -21.76 2.64
N GLY A 48 2.57 -21.86 2.13
CA GLY A 48 1.43 -22.43 2.84
C GLY A 48 0.81 -21.46 3.85
N SER A 49 -0.52 -21.45 3.92
CA SER A 49 -1.31 -20.59 4.82
C SER A 49 -0.84 -20.66 6.29
N ASP A 50 -0.44 -21.85 6.74
CA ASP A 50 -0.09 -22.13 8.14
C ASP A 50 1.15 -21.35 8.63
N ARG A 51 2.05 -20.97 7.72
CA ARG A 51 3.21 -20.13 8.05
C ARG A 51 2.82 -18.66 8.23
N ILE A 52 1.84 -18.19 7.46
CA ILE A 52 1.32 -16.81 7.53
C ILE A 52 0.58 -16.61 8.86
N ASP A 53 -0.19 -17.62 9.29
CA ASP A 53 -0.89 -17.61 10.57
C ASP A 53 0.10 -17.49 11.75
N LYS A 54 1.24 -18.19 11.68
CA LYS A 54 2.32 -18.10 12.69
C LYS A 54 2.98 -16.72 12.76
N VAL A 55 3.10 -16.00 11.65
CA VAL A 55 3.63 -14.62 11.65
C VAL A 55 2.67 -13.66 12.36
N GLY A 56 1.36 -13.86 12.17
CA GLY A 56 0.32 -13.13 12.90
C GLY A 56 0.38 -13.35 14.40
N GLU A 57 0.50 -14.61 14.84
CA GLU A 57 0.67 -14.96 16.26
C GLU A 57 1.94 -14.34 16.87
N TRP A 58 3.04 -14.31 16.11
CA TRP A 58 4.29 -13.69 16.54
C TRP A 58 4.18 -12.17 16.67
N ALA A 59 3.53 -11.51 15.70
CA ALA A 59 3.31 -10.06 15.72
C ALA A 59 2.36 -9.61 16.84
N GLY A 60 1.48 -10.50 17.30
CA GLY A 60 0.57 -10.27 18.43
C GLY A 60 1.23 -10.29 19.81
N ARG A 61 2.48 -10.75 19.93
CA ARG A 61 3.20 -10.84 21.21
C ARG A 61 3.44 -9.47 21.83
N SER A 62 3.42 -9.43 23.16
CA SER A 62 3.70 -8.22 23.95
C SER A 62 5.20 -7.92 23.97
N GLY A 63 5.53 -6.63 24.09
CA GLY A 63 6.92 -6.14 24.19
C GLY A 63 7.35 -5.27 23.01
N LEU A 64 8.23 -4.31 23.31
CA LEU A 64 8.77 -3.35 22.33
C LEU A 64 9.60 -4.03 21.25
N LEU A 65 10.20 -5.19 21.55
CA LEU A 65 10.99 -5.97 20.58
C LEU A 65 10.16 -6.39 19.36
N PHE A 66 8.85 -6.56 19.52
CA PHE A 66 7.96 -6.96 18.43
C PHE A 66 7.45 -5.77 17.60
N TYR A 67 7.81 -4.52 17.93
CA TYR A 67 7.31 -3.34 17.22
C TYR A 67 7.73 -3.32 15.74
N PRO A 68 9.00 -3.57 15.37
CA PRO A 68 9.39 -3.65 13.96
C PRO A 68 8.65 -4.77 13.22
N ILE A 69 8.45 -5.91 13.89
CA ILE A 69 7.72 -7.06 13.31
C ILE A 69 6.26 -6.67 13.07
N ARG A 70 5.63 -5.98 14.03
CA ARG A 70 4.21 -5.64 14.01
C ARG A 70 3.86 -4.47 13.09
N TYR A 71 4.72 -3.46 13.01
CA TYR A 71 4.43 -2.19 12.33
C TYR A 71 5.25 -1.94 11.06
N VAL A 72 6.24 -2.78 10.76
CA VAL A 72 7.00 -2.70 9.50
C VAL A 72 6.90 -4.01 8.73
N VAL A 73 7.37 -5.11 9.33
CA VAL A 73 7.45 -6.40 8.62
C VAL A 73 6.06 -6.92 8.26
N LEU A 74 5.16 -7.04 9.24
CA LEU A 74 3.82 -7.57 8.99
C LEU A 74 3.03 -6.71 7.99
N PRO A 75 2.97 -5.37 8.10
CA PRO A 75 2.32 -4.52 7.09
C PRO A 75 2.97 -4.65 5.73
N PHE A 76 4.31 -4.64 5.63
CA PHE A 76 5.02 -4.83 4.36
C PHE A 76 4.64 -6.16 3.71
N LEU A 77 4.70 -7.27 4.45
CA LEU A 77 4.36 -8.60 3.92
C LEU A 77 2.88 -8.66 3.53
N ALA A 78 1.97 -8.15 4.38
CA ALA A 78 0.55 -8.13 4.08
C ALA A 78 0.26 -7.36 2.78
N VAL A 79 0.85 -6.18 2.63
CA VAL A 79 0.67 -5.30 1.48
C VAL A 79 1.31 -5.89 0.22
N PHE A 80 2.53 -6.44 0.33
CA PHE A 80 3.26 -7.06 -0.78
C PHE A 80 2.57 -8.32 -1.31
N PHE A 81 2.10 -9.20 -0.41
CA PHE A 81 1.54 -10.50 -0.80
C PHE A 81 0.04 -10.46 -1.08
N LEU A 82 -0.73 -9.70 -0.31
CA LEU A 82 -2.19 -9.71 -0.43
C LEU A 82 -2.75 -8.50 -1.17
N THR A 83 -1.95 -7.46 -1.41
CA THR A 83 -2.37 -6.23 -2.12
C THR A 83 -3.53 -5.48 -1.43
N ASN A 84 -3.81 -4.25 -1.86
CA ASN A 84 -4.98 -3.50 -1.43
C ASN A 84 -6.25 -4.08 -2.10
N PRO A 85 -7.37 -4.32 -1.39
CA PRO A 85 -7.62 -4.15 0.05
C PRO A 85 -7.41 -5.40 0.90
N MET A 86 -7.01 -6.53 0.31
CA MET A 86 -6.96 -7.81 1.02
C MET A 86 -5.87 -7.86 2.11
N ALA A 87 -4.83 -7.02 2.04
CA ALA A 87 -3.82 -6.84 3.08
C ALA A 87 -4.40 -6.60 4.49
N TYR A 88 -5.55 -5.93 4.60
CA TYR A 88 -6.18 -5.64 5.88
C TYR A 88 -6.70 -6.88 6.61
N THR A 89 -6.95 -7.96 5.87
CA THR A 89 -7.44 -9.22 6.45
C THR A 89 -6.43 -9.87 7.39
N MET A 90 -5.13 -9.58 7.26
CA MET A 90 -4.09 -10.02 8.19
C MET A 90 -4.29 -9.52 9.61
N GLY A 91 -5.06 -8.43 9.80
CA GLY A 91 -5.44 -7.93 11.11
C GLY A 91 -6.24 -8.95 11.93
N ARG A 92 -6.87 -9.96 11.30
CA ARG A 92 -7.62 -11.01 11.99
C ARG A 92 -6.76 -11.83 12.96
N PHE A 93 -5.46 -11.94 12.69
CA PHE A 93 -4.51 -12.70 13.52
C PHE A 93 -3.95 -11.89 14.69
N LEU A 94 -4.25 -10.60 14.77
CA LEU A 94 -3.77 -9.73 15.83
C LEU A 94 -4.81 -9.61 16.96
N PRO A 95 -4.36 -9.48 18.22
CA PRO A 95 -5.20 -9.05 19.32
C PRO A 95 -5.98 -7.77 19.00
N GLU A 96 -7.21 -7.65 19.49
CA GLU A 96 -8.13 -6.54 19.17
C GLU A 96 -7.48 -5.15 19.39
N ARG A 97 -6.72 -4.99 20.48
CA ARG A 97 -6.01 -3.76 20.82
C ARG A 97 -4.99 -3.30 19.76
N LEU A 98 -4.49 -4.22 18.93
CA LEU A 98 -3.44 -3.98 17.94
C LEU A 98 -3.98 -3.75 16.52
N LYS A 99 -5.24 -4.15 16.26
CA LYS A 99 -5.85 -4.05 14.93
C LYS A 99 -5.89 -2.63 14.37
N PRO A 100 -6.23 -1.58 15.15
CA PRO A 100 -6.23 -0.21 14.63
C PRO A 100 -4.85 0.25 14.14
N ALA A 101 -3.81 -0.06 14.92
CA ALA A 101 -2.43 0.31 14.60
C ALA A 101 -1.88 -0.46 13.40
N PHE A 102 -2.23 -1.75 13.28
CA PHE A 102 -1.89 -2.53 12.10
C PHE A 102 -2.60 -1.99 10.85
N TYR A 103 -3.90 -1.72 10.93
CA TYR A 103 -4.67 -1.19 9.82
C TYR A 103 -4.07 0.14 9.33
N ASP A 104 -3.77 1.05 10.25
CA ASP A 104 -3.14 2.34 9.95
C ASP A 104 -1.77 2.18 9.27
N ALA A 105 -0.92 1.28 9.78
CA ALA A 105 0.37 0.99 9.16
C ALA A 105 0.21 0.38 7.75
N ALA A 106 -0.71 -0.57 7.57
CA ALA A 106 -0.95 -1.22 6.28
C ALA A 106 -1.52 -0.25 5.23
N VAL A 107 -2.57 0.50 5.56
CA VAL A 107 -3.21 1.45 4.63
C VAL A 107 -2.28 2.61 4.27
N SER A 108 -1.41 3.02 5.19
CA SER A 108 -0.40 4.05 4.91
C SER A 108 0.70 3.53 3.99
N PHE A 109 0.91 2.21 3.92
CA PHE A 109 1.97 1.59 3.15
C PHE A 109 1.56 1.14 1.75
N VAL A 110 0.29 1.20 1.35
CA VAL A 110 -0.11 0.74 0.00
C VAL A 110 0.35 1.67 -1.15
N HIS A 111 0.80 2.88 -0.84
CA HIS A 111 1.25 3.89 -1.81
C HIS A 111 2.77 4.07 -1.93
N PRO A 112 3.54 4.16 -0.82
CA PRO A 112 4.99 4.34 -0.89
C PRO A 112 5.77 3.33 -1.76
N PRO A 113 5.42 2.02 -1.79
CA PRO A 113 6.14 1.04 -2.60
C PRO A 113 5.70 1.01 -4.07
N LEU A 114 4.71 1.79 -4.52
CA LEU A 114 4.15 1.69 -5.87
C LEU A 114 5.18 1.84 -6.99
N GLY A 115 6.22 2.65 -6.80
CA GLY A 115 7.30 2.80 -7.78
C GLY A 115 8.21 1.58 -7.94
N LEU A 116 8.22 0.68 -6.95
CA LEU A 116 8.99 -0.57 -6.98
C LEU A 116 8.10 -1.79 -7.23
N PHE A 117 6.90 -1.77 -6.64
CA PHE A 117 5.98 -2.89 -6.56
C PHE A 117 4.55 -2.42 -6.89
N PRO A 118 4.27 -2.07 -8.15
CA PRO A 118 2.99 -1.44 -8.48
C PRO A 118 1.77 -2.39 -8.40
N HIS A 119 2.02 -3.71 -8.30
CA HIS A 119 1.00 -4.75 -8.14
C HIS A 119 0.30 -4.69 -6.77
N ILE A 120 0.94 -4.03 -5.82
CA ILE A 120 0.45 -3.91 -4.46
C ILE A 120 -0.86 -3.11 -4.40
N ASN A 121 -1.02 -2.13 -5.28
CA ASN A 121 -2.20 -1.27 -5.30
C ASN A 121 -2.45 -0.71 -6.71
N PRO A 122 -2.76 -1.58 -7.69
CA PRO A 122 -2.85 -1.19 -9.09
C PRO A 122 -3.98 -0.20 -9.35
N GLY A 123 -5.06 -0.25 -8.55
CA GLY A 123 -6.18 0.69 -8.65
C GLY A 123 -5.81 2.14 -8.33
N GLU A 124 -4.76 2.34 -7.52
CA GLU A 124 -4.28 3.67 -7.11
C GLU A 124 -2.89 3.98 -7.69
N ILE A 125 -2.51 3.33 -8.80
CA ILE A 125 -1.21 3.53 -9.45
C ILE A 125 -0.98 4.99 -9.87
N PHE A 126 -2.05 5.73 -10.13
CA PHE A 126 -2.02 7.14 -10.50
C PHE A 126 -1.33 8.01 -9.44
N VAL A 127 -1.35 7.62 -8.16
CA VAL A 127 -0.66 8.33 -7.07
C VAL A 127 0.85 8.34 -7.29
N TRP A 128 1.42 7.25 -7.80
CA TRP A 128 2.83 7.19 -8.21
C TRP A 128 3.03 7.81 -9.58
N ALA A 129 2.19 7.46 -10.56
CA ALA A 129 2.36 7.88 -11.95
C ALA A 129 2.37 9.42 -12.10
N GLY A 130 1.53 10.14 -11.34
CA GLY A 130 1.52 11.60 -11.34
C GLY A 130 2.85 12.22 -10.90
N ILE A 131 3.46 11.68 -9.85
CA ILE A 131 4.76 12.16 -9.34
C ILE A 131 5.88 11.73 -10.30
N ALA A 132 5.82 10.51 -10.82
CA ALA A 132 6.79 9.98 -11.77
C ALA A 132 6.81 10.79 -13.07
N ALA A 133 5.66 11.24 -13.56
CA ALA A 133 5.57 12.10 -14.75
C ALA A 133 6.35 13.41 -14.55
N GLY A 134 6.12 14.12 -13.43
CA GLY A 134 6.84 15.37 -13.14
C GLY A 134 8.35 15.19 -12.97
N ILE A 135 8.79 14.08 -12.36
CA ILE A 135 10.23 13.77 -12.23
C ILE A 135 10.86 13.40 -13.57
N THR A 136 10.10 12.73 -14.45
CA THR A 136 10.54 12.40 -15.81
C THR A 136 10.69 13.66 -16.67
N GLU A 137 9.77 14.62 -16.56
CA GLU A 137 9.84 15.91 -17.26
C GLU A 137 11.08 16.72 -16.86
N LEU A 138 11.50 16.62 -15.61
CA LEU A 138 12.76 17.21 -15.10
C LEU A 138 14.03 16.45 -15.54
N GLY A 139 13.90 15.35 -16.28
CA GLY A 139 15.03 14.52 -16.71
C GLY A 139 15.72 13.77 -15.57
N LEU A 140 15.04 13.60 -14.43
CA LEU A 140 15.58 12.94 -13.24
C LEU A 140 15.22 11.44 -13.22
N GLY A 141 16.10 10.63 -12.62
CA GLY A 141 15.90 9.18 -12.55
C GLY A 141 14.81 8.75 -11.56
N LEU A 142 13.85 7.95 -12.04
CA LEU A 142 12.74 7.42 -11.22
C LEU A 142 13.18 6.42 -10.15
N GLY A 143 14.28 5.69 -10.36
CA GLY A 143 14.74 4.67 -9.41
C GLY A 143 15.11 5.25 -8.04
N ALA A 144 15.79 6.41 -8.01
CA ALA A 144 16.16 7.07 -6.77
C ALA A 144 14.92 7.56 -6.00
N LEU A 145 13.90 8.04 -6.72
CA LEU A 145 12.64 8.45 -6.12
C LEU A 145 11.89 7.26 -5.51
N ALA A 146 11.78 6.16 -6.26
CA ALA A 146 11.09 4.95 -5.84
C ALA A 146 11.70 4.36 -4.56
N ILE A 147 13.04 4.31 -4.48
CA ILE A 147 13.75 3.85 -3.27
C ILE A 147 13.51 4.79 -2.10
N ARG A 148 13.57 6.12 -2.30
CA ARG A 148 13.32 7.10 -1.23
C ARG A 148 11.91 6.98 -0.68
N TYR A 149 10.91 6.88 -1.57
CA TYR A 149 9.51 6.70 -1.17
C TYR A 149 9.32 5.40 -0.40
N PHE A 150 9.92 4.30 -0.84
CA PHE A 150 9.87 3.03 -0.14
C PHE A 150 10.45 3.12 1.28
N VAL A 151 11.67 3.65 1.42
CA VAL A 151 12.35 3.78 2.73
C VAL A 151 11.60 4.73 3.67
N VAL A 152 11.18 5.89 3.17
CA VAL A 152 10.36 6.83 3.95
C VAL A 152 9.03 6.19 4.35
N GLY A 153 8.42 5.42 3.46
CA GLY A 153 7.21 4.65 3.74
C GLY A 153 7.39 3.72 4.93
N LEU A 154 8.47 2.93 4.97
CA LEU A 154 8.78 2.03 6.09
C LEU A 154 8.96 2.79 7.42
N ILE A 155 9.61 3.96 7.38
CA ILE A 155 9.80 4.80 8.56
C ILE A 155 8.46 5.36 9.04
N VAL A 156 7.65 5.90 8.13
CA VAL A 156 6.36 6.50 8.44
C VAL A 156 5.42 5.48 9.05
N ILE A 157 5.32 4.27 8.49
CA ILE A 157 4.40 3.24 9.01
C ILE A 157 4.82 2.74 10.38
N PHE A 158 6.12 2.74 10.68
CA PHE A 158 6.63 2.40 12.00
C PHE A 158 6.18 3.44 13.04
N ILE A 159 6.38 4.72 12.74
CA ILE A 159 5.96 5.83 13.60
C ILE A 159 4.44 5.80 13.79
N ARG A 160 3.69 5.70 12.69
CA ARG A 160 2.23 5.64 12.70
C ARG A 160 1.70 4.47 13.50
N GLY A 161 2.25 3.27 13.33
CA GLY A 161 1.87 2.09 14.10
C GLY A 161 2.01 2.29 15.61
N ILE A 162 3.12 2.89 16.06
CA ILE A 162 3.37 3.18 17.48
C ILE A 162 2.39 4.24 17.99
N VAL A 163 2.25 5.35 17.27
CA VAL A 163 1.37 6.46 17.66
C VAL A 163 -0.08 6.00 17.72
N THR A 164 -0.53 5.22 16.74
CA THR A 164 -1.90 4.71 16.67
C THR A 164 -2.17 3.63 17.72
N GLU A 165 -1.20 2.78 18.09
CA GLU A 165 -1.34 1.88 19.25
C GLU A 165 -1.56 2.67 20.54
N TRP A 166 -0.76 3.73 20.74
CA TRP A 166 -0.86 4.59 21.91
C TRP A 166 -2.21 5.31 21.98
N ILE A 167 -2.64 5.96 20.89
CA ILE A 167 -3.93 6.67 20.82
C ILE A 167 -5.08 5.70 21.09
N SER A 168 -5.09 4.55 20.41
CA SER A 168 -6.15 3.55 20.53
C SER A 168 -6.20 2.97 21.94
N GLY A 169 -5.04 2.72 22.57
CA GLY A 169 -4.97 2.27 23.96
C GLY A 169 -5.60 3.25 24.94
N VAL A 170 -5.36 4.55 24.77
CA VAL A 170 -6.00 5.60 25.59
C VAL A 170 -7.51 5.60 25.37
N MET A 171 -7.98 5.50 24.13
CA MET A 171 -9.41 5.49 23.80
C MET A 171 -10.14 4.27 24.39
N PHE A 172 -9.56 3.08 24.25
CA PHE A 172 -10.14 1.86 24.84
C PHE A 172 -10.18 1.92 26.36
N GLY A 173 -9.12 2.45 27.00
CA GLY A 173 -9.08 2.64 28.45
C GLY A 173 -10.15 3.62 28.95
N ARG A 174 -10.42 4.71 28.20
CA ARG A 174 -11.50 5.65 28.51
C ARG A 174 -12.89 5.00 28.38
N ARG A 175 -13.10 4.22 27.32
CA ARG A 175 -14.37 3.52 27.09
C ARG A 175 -14.67 2.51 28.20
N ALA A 176 -13.69 1.70 28.60
CA ALA A 176 -13.86 0.74 29.70
C ALA A 176 -14.25 1.41 31.02
N LYS A 177 -13.64 2.56 31.36
CA LYS A 177 -14.01 3.35 32.55
C LYS A 177 -15.43 3.92 32.47
N ALA A 178 -15.86 4.40 31.30
CA ALA A 178 -17.21 4.93 31.10
C ALA A 178 -18.30 3.85 31.22
N THR A 179 -18.01 2.59 30.86
CA THR A 179 -18.96 1.48 30.96
C THR A 179 -19.05 0.86 32.37
N GLN A 180 -18.04 1.06 33.23
CA GLN A 180 -18.02 0.56 34.62
C GLN A 180 -18.58 1.56 35.64
N GLY A 181 -18.82 2.81 35.23
CA GLY A 181 -19.27 3.90 36.11
C GLY A 181 -20.75 4.31 35.93
N GLY A 182 -21.56 3.47 35.28
CA GLY A 182 -23.02 3.63 35.16
C GLY A 182 -23.72 2.35 35.58
#